data_AF-A0A960L9E4-F1
#
_entry.id   AF-A0A960L9E4-F1
#
_cell.length_a   1.000
_cell.length_b   1.000
_cell.length_c   1.000
_cell.angle_alpha   90.00
_cell.angle_beta   90.00
_cell.angle_gamma   90.00
#
_symmetry.space_group_name_H-M   'P 1'
#
loop_
_entity.id
_entity.type
_entity.pdbx_description
1 polymer ?
#
loop_
_entity_poly.entity_id
_entity_poly.type
_entity_poly.pdbx_seq_one_letter_code
_entity_poly.pdbx_strand_id
1 'polypeptide(L)'
;LECASDIGRREITLFANGTVRLREGEVLQDTFEPSELGASWQAPGLTTHLYLGELEPAELETYLRRLRHENLAETEERYGGVVAGEWVEHCSLELALPGRPARRFDFGRYDSLDLALSRVVAIIDELPDHVQREEGAVRGIPGDYQPAVGDVLERRDGNLFELVLFTSDGLGVELQGVDQPVSFIVSFDDLRTDFVRLVERP
;
A
#
# COMPACT_ATOMS: atom_id res chain seq x y z
N LEU A 1 -4.34 -2.26 -4.46
CA LEU A 1 -3.82 -3.13 -5.53
C LEU A 1 -2.34 -3.31 -5.29
N GLU A 2 -1.92 -4.53 -5.05
CA GLU A 2 -0.53 -4.90 -4.89
C GLU A 2 -0.16 -5.84 -6.02
N CYS A 3 0.88 -5.53 -6.78
CA CYS A 3 1.44 -6.40 -7.80
C CYS A 3 2.92 -6.65 -7.48
N ALA A 4 3.35 -7.90 -7.52
CA ALA A 4 4.72 -8.27 -7.21
C ALA A 4 5.25 -9.36 -8.16
N SER A 5 6.55 -9.32 -8.44
CA SER A 5 7.32 -10.32 -9.15
C SER A 5 8.74 -10.39 -8.58
N ASP A 6 9.58 -11.29 -9.11
CA ASP A 6 10.98 -11.44 -8.71
C ASP A 6 11.85 -10.23 -9.08
N ILE A 7 11.35 -9.28 -9.89
CA ILE A 7 12.08 -8.10 -10.35
C ILE A 7 11.58 -6.79 -9.73
N GLY A 8 10.39 -6.77 -9.14
CA GLY A 8 9.83 -5.56 -8.57
C GLY A 8 8.46 -5.72 -7.93
N ARG A 9 8.06 -4.68 -7.19
CA ARG A 9 6.79 -4.59 -6.48
C ARG A 9 6.18 -3.21 -6.66
N ARG A 10 4.86 -3.18 -6.85
CA ARG A 10 4.05 -1.98 -6.97
C ARG A 10 2.80 -2.11 -6.11
N GLU A 11 2.60 -1.21 -5.17
CA GLU A 11 1.42 -1.16 -4.31
C GLU A 11 0.72 0.21 -4.44
N ILE A 12 -0.57 0.19 -4.74
CA ILE A 12 -1.43 1.37 -4.82
C ILE A 12 -2.54 1.21 -3.79
N THR A 13 -2.65 2.17 -2.89
CA THR A 13 -3.73 2.26 -1.90
C THR A 13 -4.45 3.60 -2.03
N LEU A 14 -5.78 3.57 -2.15
CA LEU A 14 -6.64 4.74 -2.03
C LEU A 14 -7.38 4.64 -0.69
N PHE A 15 -7.12 5.61 0.19
CA PHE A 15 -7.77 5.71 1.49
C PHE A 15 -9.09 6.49 1.41
N ALA A 16 -9.96 6.30 2.40
CA ALA A 16 -11.29 6.90 2.43
C ALA A 16 -11.29 8.44 2.47
N ASN A 17 -10.20 9.06 2.92
CA ASN A 17 -10.02 10.51 2.93
C ASN A 17 -9.51 11.07 1.59
N GLY A 18 -9.29 10.23 0.56
CA GLY A 18 -8.77 10.65 -0.74
C GLY A 18 -7.25 10.61 -0.85
N THR A 19 -6.54 10.17 0.20
CA THR A 19 -5.09 9.95 0.11
C THR A 19 -4.78 8.77 -0.80
N VAL A 20 -3.85 8.98 -1.73
CA VAL A 20 -3.27 7.92 -2.56
C VAL A 20 -1.87 7.64 -2.06
N ARG A 21 -1.60 6.39 -1.69
CA ARG A 21 -0.27 5.88 -1.38
C ARG A 21 0.20 4.98 -2.51
N LEU A 22 1.31 5.34 -3.12
CA LEU A 22 2.01 4.53 -4.12
C LEU A 22 3.33 4.06 -3.52
N ARG A 23 3.60 2.76 -3.57
CA ARG A 23 4.90 2.19 -3.27
C ARG A 23 5.42 1.49 -4.52
N GLU A 24 6.64 1.81 -4.90
CA GLU A 24 7.33 1.18 -6.03
C GLU A 24 8.71 0.74 -5.56
N GLY A 25 9.06 -0.52 -5.80
CA GLY A 25 10.39 -1.03 -5.47
C GLY A 25 10.93 -1.94 -6.55
N GLU A 26 12.20 -1.78 -6.86
CA GLU A 26 12.96 -2.70 -7.71
C GLU A 26 13.77 -3.64 -6.82
N VAL A 27 13.83 -4.92 -7.21
CA VAL A 27 14.76 -5.86 -6.55
C VAL A 27 16.17 -5.51 -7.02
N LEU A 28 16.99 -4.96 -6.12
CA LEU A 28 18.41 -4.75 -6.42
C LEU A 28 19.10 -6.11 -6.52
N GLN A 29 19.41 -6.55 -7.75
CA GLN A 29 20.10 -7.83 -8.02
C GLN A 29 21.49 -7.95 -7.37
N ASP A 30 22.08 -6.86 -6.84
CA ASP A 30 23.49 -6.79 -6.45
C ASP A 30 23.76 -6.61 -4.94
N THR A 31 22.78 -6.77 -4.06
CA THR A 31 23.01 -6.58 -2.61
C THR A 31 22.81 -7.85 -1.78
N PHE A 32 23.96 -8.45 -1.45
CA PHE A 32 24.26 -9.35 -0.33
C PHE A 32 24.04 -10.85 -0.49
N GLU A 33 25.13 -11.59 -0.21
CA GLU A 33 25.10 -13.01 0.11
C GLU A 33 24.16 -13.27 1.31
N PRO A 34 23.46 -14.42 1.31
CA PRO A 34 22.52 -14.77 2.37
C PRO A 34 23.24 -14.89 3.72
N SER A 35 23.09 -13.89 4.60
CA SER A 35 23.47 -14.05 6.00
C SER A 35 22.38 -14.83 6.74
N GLU A 36 22.78 -15.88 7.46
CA GLU A 36 21.96 -16.90 8.12
C GLU A 36 21.11 -16.40 9.31
N LEU A 37 20.38 -15.30 9.18
CA LEU A 37 19.47 -14.80 10.20
C LEU A 37 18.06 -14.64 9.66
N GLY A 38 17.26 -15.69 9.88
CA GLY A 38 15.85 -15.60 10.26
C GLY A 38 14.89 -15.03 9.21
N ALA A 39 14.10 -15.93 8.63
CA ALA A 39 12.97 -15.65 7.76
C ALA A 39 12.07 -14.48 8.24
N SER A 40 12.25 -13.33 7.60
CA SER A 40 11.27 -12.25 7.47
C SER A 40 10.96 -12.15 5.99
N TRP A 41 9.68 -12.04 5.59
CA TRP A 41 9.26 -11.86 4.19
C TRP A 41 9.67 -10.49 3.60
N GLN A 42 10.53 -9.75 4.29
CA GLN A 42 11.33 -8.68 3.72
C GLN A 42 12.46 -9.34 2.93
N ALA A 43 12.24 -9.59 1.63
CA ALA A 43 13.34 -10.00 0.77
C ALA A 43 14.46 -8.94 0.89
N PRO A 44 15.67 -9.31 1.34
CA PRO A 44 16.78 -8.37 1.44
C PRO A 44 17.08 -7.83 0.04
N GLY A 45 16.99 -6.51 -0.15
CA GLY A 45 17.35 -5.84 -1.41
C GLY A 45 16.26 -5.05 -2.13
N LEU A 46 15.03 -4.93 -1.60
CA LEU A 46 14.01 -4.04 -2.17
C LEU A 46 14.14 -2.62 -1.62
N THR A 47 14.70 -1.71 -2.41
CA THR A 47 14.53 -0.27 -2.16
C THR A 47 13.12 0.11 -2.58
N THR A 48 12.25 0.37 -1.61
CA THR A 48 10.86 0.79 -1.87
C THR A 48 10.76 2.30 -1.75
N HIS A 49 10.41 2.97 -2.83
CA HIS A 49 10.06 4.38 -2.85
C HIS A 49 8.58 4.54 -2.47
N LEU A 50 8.32 5.43 -1.50
CA LEU A 50 6.99 5.81 -1.06
C LEU A 50 6.65 7.18 -1.67
N TYR A 51 5.53 7.24 -2.37
CA TYR A 51 5.00 8.47 -2.95
C TYR A 51 3.56 8.70 -2.49
N LEU A 52 3.22 9.96 -2.27
CA LEU A 52 1.92 10.34 -1.75
C LEU A 52 1.18 11.35 -2.64
N GLY A 53 -0.14 11.22 -2.70
CA GLY A 53 -1.04 12.15 -3.37
C GLY A 53 -2.32 12.37 -2.56
N GLU A 54 -3.02 13.46 -2.83
CA GLU A 54 -4.34 13.73 -2.25
C GLU A 54 -5.30 14.09 -3.38
N LEU A 55 -6.40 13.34 -3.47
CA LEU A 55 -7.51 13.66 -4.35
C LEU A 55 -8.39 14.72 -3.73
N GLU A 56 -8.83 15.69 -4.53
CA GLU A 56 -9.86 16.62 -4.09
C GLU A 56 -11.20 15.87 -3.89
N PRO A 57 -12.10 16.34 -3.01
CA PRO A 57 -13.34 15.61 -2.69
C PRO A 57 -14.21 15.25 -3.90
N ALA A 58 -14.22 16.10 -4.93
CA ALA A 58 -14.96 15.85 -6.17
C ALA A 58 -14.31 14.78 -7.06
N GLU A 59 -12.98 14.67 -7.04
CA GLU A 59 -12.23 13.63 -7.74
C GLU A 59 -12.46 12.29 -7.06
N LEU A 60 -12.32 12.24 -5.73
CA LEU A 60 -12.62 11.05 -4.93
C LEU A 60 -14.03 10.51 -5.20
N GLU A 61 -15.06 11.38 -5.14
CA GLU A 61 -16.43 10.94 -5.42
C GLU A 61 -16.60 10.44 -6.86
N THR A 62 -15.81 10.96 -7.82
CA THR A 62 -15.80 10.47 -9.19
C THR A 62 -15.23 9.05 -9.29
N TYR A 63 -14.11 8.76 -8.62
CA TYR A 63 -13.56 7.41 -8.52
C TYR A 63 -14.52 6.45 -7.81
N LEU A 64 -15.05 6.83 -6.64
CA LEU A 64 -15.98 6.01 -5.87
C LEU A 64 -17.25 5.68 -6.65
N ARG A 65 -17.79 6.67 -7.38
CA ARG A 65 -18.93 6.48 -8.25
C ARG A 65 -18.62 5.47 -9.36
N ARG A 66 -17.49 5.60 -10.07
CA ARG A 66 -17.09 4.63 -11.11
C ARG A 66 -16.99 3.21 -10.54
N LEU A 67 -16.29 3.04 -9.41
CA LEU A 67 -16.14 1.75 -8.73
C LEU A 67 -17.48 1.14 -8.27
N ARG A 68 -18.42 1.96 -7.77
CA ARG A 68 -19.74 1.50 -7.36
C ARG A 68 -20.60 0.99 -8.52
N HIS A 69 -20.38 1.47 -9.74
CA HIS A 69 -21.16 1.04 -10.90
C HIS A 69 -20.71 -0.32 -11.45
N GLU A 70 -19.51 -0.78 -11.11
CA GLU A 70 -19.05 -2.10 -11.52
C GLU A 70 -19.76 -3.20 -10.74
N ASN A 71 -20.21 -4.23 -11.46
CA ASN A 71 -20.82 -5.43 -10.91
C ASN A 71 -19.79 -6.56 -10.89
N LEU A 72 -19.29 -6.87 -9.70
CA LEU A 72 -18.25 -7.89 -9.47
C LEU A 72 -18.83 -9.22 -8.95
N ALA A 73 -20.15 -9.42 -9.00
CA ALA A 73 -20.79 -10.61 -8.44
C ALA A 73 -20.32 -11.91 -9.12
N GLU A 74 -20.08 -11.88 -10.43
CA GLU A 74 -19.65 -13.05 -11.22
C GLU A 74 -18.11 -13.21 -11.28
N THR A 75 -17.36 -12.17 -10.89
CA THR A 75 -15.89 -12.14 -10.92
C THR A 75 -15.29 -12.94 -9.77
N GLU A 76 -15.91 -12.89 -8.58
CA GLU A 76 -15.40 -13.49 -7.35
C GLU A 76 -15.29 -15.03 -7.44
N GLU A 77 -16.15 -15.67 -8.24
CA GLU A 77 -16.09 -17.13 -8.48
C GLU A 77 -14.92 -17.55 -9.39
N ARG A 78 -14.36 -16.64 -10.19
CA ARG A 78 -13.27 -16.92 -11.14
C ARG A 78 -11.89 -16.59 -10.60
N TYR A 79 -11.78 -15.56 -9.75
CA TYR A 79 -10.52 -14.98 -9.32
C TYR A 79 -10.38 -15.10 -7.80
N GLY A 80 -9.90 -16.26 -7.35
CA GLY A 80 -9.62 -16.58 -5.95
C GLY A 80 -8.69 -17.79 -5.78
N GLY A 81 -7.95 -18.13 -6.85
CA GLY A 81 -7.05 -19.28 -6.92
C GLY A 81 -5.60 -18.89 -7.17
N VAL A 82 -4.68 -19.85 -7.01
CA VAL A 82 -3.24 -19.64 -7.17
C VAL A 82 -2.91 -19.29 -8.62
N VAL A 83 -2.43 -18.06 -8.84
CA VAL A 83 -1.80 -17.62 -10.08
C VAL A 83 -0.44 -18.33 -10.19
N ALA A 84 -0.12 -18.92 -11.35
CA ALA A 84 1.08 -19.75 -11.52
C ALA A 84 2.01 -19.20 -12.61
N GLY A 85 3.29 -19.04 -12.29
CA GLY A 85 4.37 -18.61 -13.20
C GLY A 85 5.36 -17.63 -12.54
N GLU A 86 6.66 -17.90 -12.64
CA GLU A 86 7.74 -17.12 -11.98
C GLU A 86 7.94 -15.70 -12.53
N TRP A 87 7.51 -15.43 -13.77
CA TRP A 87 7.78 -14.15 -14.48
C TRP A 87 6.54 -13.25 -14.61
N VAL A 88 5.39 -13.72 -14.14
CA VAL A 88 4.12 -12.98 -14.22
C VAL A 88 3.97 -12.19 -12.93
N GLU A 89 3.76 -10.88 -13.02
CA GLU A 89 3.40 -10.10 -11.84
C GLU A 89 2.09 -10.63 -11.24
N HIS A 90 2.17 -11.10 -10.00
CA HIS A 90 1.04 -11.58 -9.22
C HIS A 90 0.39 -10.38 -8.56
N CYS A 91 -0.86 -10.11 -8.91
CA CYS A 91 -1.61 -8.98 -8.38
C CYS A 91 -2.69 -9.45 -7.40
N SER A 92 -2.76 -8.79 -6.25
CA SER A 92 -3.84 -8.88 -5.26
C SER A 92 -4.56 -7.53 -5.18
N LEU A 93 -5.87 -7.56 -5.44
CA LEU A 93 -6.75 -6.41 -5.30
C LEU A 93 -7.70 -6.63 -4.13
N GLU A 94 -7.55 -5.83 -3.09
CA GLU A 94 -8.55 -5.67 -2.04
C GLU A 94 -9.42 -4.43 -2.30
N LEU A 95 -10.73 -4.59 -2.25
CA LEU A 95 -11.70 -3.53 -2.50
C LEU A 95 -12.72 -3.45 -1.36
N ALA A 96 -12.64 -2.39 -0.55
CA ALA A 96 -13.56 -2.10 0.54
C ALA A 96 -14.34 -0.80 0.25
N LEU A 97 -15.50 -0.92 -0.41
CA LEU A 97 -16.34 0.24 -0.76
C LEU A 97 -17.38 0.55 0.34
N PRO A 98 -17.75 1.83 0.54
CA PRO A 98 -18.79 2.20 1.50
C PRO A 98 -20.12 1.47 1.22
N GLY A 99 -20.63 0.77 2.23
CA GLY A 99 -21.88 0.02 2.16
C GLY A 99 -21.79 -1.33 1.43
N ARG A 100 -20.58 -1.82 1.11
CA ARG A 100 -20.35 -3.15 0.53
C ARG A 100 -19.36 -3.95 1.38
N PRO A 101 -19.49 -5.29 1.43
CA PRO A 101 -18.46 -6.12 2.04
C PRO A 101 -17.14 -5.99 1.27
N ALA A 102 -16.02 -6.09 2.00
CA ALA A 102 -14.70 -6.15 1.39
C ALA A 102 -14.60 -7.39 0.48
N ARG A 103 -13.95 -7.24 -0.66
CA ARG A 103 -13.69 -8.32 -1.62
C ARG A 103 -12.22 -8.35 -1.98
N ARG A 104 -11.70 -9.55 -2.24
CA ARG A 104 -10.32 -9.77 -2.67
C ARG A 104 -10.31 -10.53 -3.99
N PHE A 105 -9.43 -10.12 -4.90
CA PHE A 105 -9.21 -10.76 -6.19
C PHE A 105 -7.72 -10.97 -6.39
N ASP A 106 -7.31 -12.18 -6.75
CA ASP A 106 -5.92 -12.50 -7.09
C ASP A 106 -5.86 -12.87 -8.60
N PHE A 107 -4.93 -12.25 -9.35
CA PHE A 107 -4.82 -12.40 -10.81
C PHE A 107 -3.40 -12.09 -11.32
N GLY A 108 -3.02 -12.61 -12.48
CA GLY A 108 -1.78 -12.19 -13.15
C GLY A 108 -1.97 -10.87 -13.90
N ARG A 109 -1.03 -9.93 -13.79
CA ARG A 109 -1.11 -8.59 -14.41
C ARG A 109 -1.40 -8.64 -15.93
N TYR A 110 -0.88 -9.66 -16.60
CA TYR A 110 -1.00 -9.84 -18.05
C TYR A 110 -2.04 -10.89 -18.46
N ASP A 111 -2.79 -11.44 -17.51
CA ASP A 111 -3.87 -12.36 -17.82
C ASP A 111 -5.06 -11.62 -18.46
N SER A 112 -5.87 -12.37 -19.22
CA SER A 112 -7.15 -11.85 -19.68
C SER A 112 -8.12 -11.75 -18.51
N LEU A 113 -8.34 -10.52 -18.04
CA LEU A 113 -9.33 -10.21 -17.01
C LEU A 113 -10.73 -10.13 -17.63
N ASP A 114 -11.74 -10.47 -16.84
CA ASP A 114 -13.12 -10.17 -17.25
C ASP A 114 -13.35 -8.65 -17.37
N LEU A 115 -14.46 -8.28 -18.01
CA LEU A 115 -14.74 -6.88 -18.30
C LEU A 115 -14.90 -6.02 -17.04
N ALA A 116 -15.44 -6.58 -15.96
CA ALA A 116 -15.68 -5.82 -14.73
C ALA A 116 -14.35 -5.59 -13.99
N LEU A 117 -13.54 -6.64 -13.81
CA LEU A 117 -12.25 -6.55 -13.15
C LEU A 117 -11.25 -5.71 -13.95
N SER A 118 -11.21 -5.85 -15.27
CA SER A 118 -10.35 -4.99 -16.13
C SER A 118 -10.69 -3.51 -15.99
N ARG A 119 -11.97 -3.13 -15.88
CA ARG A 119 -12.39 -1.75 -15.64
C ARG A 119 -11.97 -1.26 -14.26
N VAL A 120 -12.13 -2.08 -13.22
CA VAL A 120 -11.67 -1.74 -11.87
C VAL A 120 -10.15 -1.52 -11.84
N VAL A 121 -9.37 -2.42 -12.45
CA VAL A 121 -7.92 -2.27 -12.54
C VAL A 121 -7.54 -1.01 -13.31
N ALA A 122 -8.20 -0.71 -14.43
CA ALA A 122 -7.96 0.52 -15.18
C ALA A 122 -8.24 1.78 -14.33
N ILE A 123 -9.32 1.80 -13.54
CA ILE A 123 -9.61 2.90 -12.61
C ILE A 123 -8.49 3.08 -11.59
N ILE A 124 -7.94 1.98 -11.06
CA ILE A 124 -6.88 2.01 -10.05
C ILE A 124 -5.56 2.46 -10.65
N ASP A 125 -5.25 2.05 -11.88
CA ASP A 125 -4.04 2.42 -12.60
C ASP A 125 -3.98 3.92 -12.95
N GLU A 126 -5.11 4.64 -12.88
CA GLU A 126 -5.17 6.11 -13.02
C GLU A 126 -4.76 6.85 -11.74
N LEU A 127 -4.92 6.23 -10.55
CA LEU A 127 -4.62 6.89 -9.26
C LEU A 127 -3.16 7.38 -9.12
N PRO A 128 -2.13 6.65 -9.61
CA PRO A 128 -0.75 7.12 -9.62
C PRO A 128 -0.52 8.45 -10.32
N ASP A 129 -1.39 8.86 -11.26
CA ASP A 129 -1.25 10.16 -11.95
C ASP A 129 -1.52 11.34 -11.01
N HIS A 130 -2.16 11.09 -9.86
CA HIS A 130 -2.44 12.09 -8.82
C HIS A 130 -1.39 12.12 -7.71
N VAL A 131 -0.39 11.24 -7.78
CA VAL A 131 0.69 11.18 -6.81
C VAL A 131 1.78 12.15 -7.25
N GLN A 132 2.20 13.04 -6.36
CA GLN A 132 3.31 13.94 -6.65
C GLN A 132 4.60 13.13 -6.47
N ARG A 133 5.39 12.99 -7.55
CA ARG A 133 6.71 12.35 -7.48
C ARG A 133 7.80 13.29 -6.94
N GLU A 134 7.45 14.55 -6.69
CA GLU A 134 8.29 15.58 -6.10
C GLU A 134 7.67 16.00 -4.76
N GLU A 135 8.44 15.81 -3.68
CA GLU A 135 8.17 16.12 -2.26
C GLU A 135 6.77 16.62 -1.91
N GLY A 136 5.92 15.71 -1.43
CA GLY A 136 4.55 16.02 -1.03
C GLY A 136 4.12 15.30 0.24
N ALA A 137 3.79 16.06 1.27
CA ALA A 137 3.22 15.50 2.50
C ALA A 137 1.70 15.68 2.52
N VAL A 138 0.97 14.60 2.85
CA VAL A 138 -0.51 14.56 2.85
C VAL A 138 -1.06 15.38 4.02
N ARG A 139 -2.27 15.96 3.94
CA ARG A 139 -2.81 16.79 5.05
C ARG A 139 -2.96 16.07 6.40
N GLY A 140 -3.04 14.74 6.43
CA GLY A 140 -2.99 13.98 7.68
C GLY A 140 -3.06 12.46 7.49
N ILE A 141 -3.02 11.70 8.58
CA ILE A 141 -3.20 10.24 8.55
C ILE A 141 -4.66 9.90 8.24
N PRO A 142 -4.93 9.05 7.22
CA PRO A 142 -6.29 8.57 6.94
C PRO A 142 -6.91 7.82 8.12
N GLY A 143 -8.22 7.95 8.33
CA GLY A 143 -8.91 7.25 9.43
C GLY A 143 -8.89 5.72 9.29
N ASP A 144 -8.87 5.24 8.06
CA ASP A 144 -8.73 3.84 7.64
C ASP A 144 -7.27 3.47 7.33
N TYR A 145 -6.30 4.26 7.81
CA TYR A 145 -4.89 4.00 7.60
C TYR A 145 -4.51 2.58 8.04
N GLN A 146 -3.96 1.83 7.08
CA GLN A 146 -3.37 0.51 7.27
C GLN A 146 -1.85 0.68 7.21
N PRO A 147 -1.16 0.53 8.36
CA PRO A 147 0.28 0.71 8.40
C PRO A 147 0.99 -0.30 7.52
N ALA A 148 2.10 0.10 6.93
CA ALA A 148 2.99 -0.75 6.17
C ALA A 148 4.45 -0.46 6.55
N VAL A 149 5.30 -1.49 6.53
CA VAL A 149 6.75 -1.33 6.78
C VAL A 149 7.33 -0.32 5.78
N GLY A 150 8.18 0.56 6.28
CA GLY A 150 8.76 1.70 5.58
C GLY A 150 7.84 2.91 5.47
N ASP A 151 6.62 2.89 6.03
CA ASP A 151 5.82 4.12 6.15
C ASP A 151 6.57 5.07 7.08
N VAL A 152 6.67 6.35 6.71
CA VAL A 152 7.24 7.39 7.56
C VAL A 152 6.12 8.26 8.11
N LEU A 153 6.02 8.33 9.42
CA LEU A 153 4.97 9.03 10.14
C LEU A 153 5.56 10.23 10.88
N GLU A 154 4.90 11.37 10.76
CA GLU A 154 5.18 12.55 11.57
C GLU A 154 4.31 12.54 12.82
N ARG A 155 4.98 12.62 13.98
CA ARG A 155 4.32 12.72 15.27
C ARG A 155 3.89 14.17 15.55
N ARG A 156 2.95 14.41 16.47
CA ARG A 156 2.51 15.76 16.89
C ARG A 156 3.63 16.73 17.29
N ASP A 157 4.79 16.22 17.71
CA ASP A 157 5.95 17.02 18.09
C ASP A 157 6.87 17.38 16.90
N GLY A 158 6.51 16.97 15.68
CA GLY A 158 7.26 17.21 14.44
C GLY A 158 8.34 16.18 14.14
N ASN A 159 8.57 15.21 15.03
CA ASN A 159 9.58 14.17 14.79
C ASN A 159 9.07 13.12 13.80
N LEU A 160 9.98 12.65 12.95
CA LEU A 160 9.70 11.63 11.94
C LEU A 160 10.11 10.24 12.43
N PHE A 161 9.26 9.25 12.16
CA PHE A 161 9.48 7.86 12.52
C PHE A 161 9.13 6.93 11.37
N GLU A 162 10.04 6.02 11.03
CA GLU A 162 9.82 4.95 10.06
C GLU A 162 9.26 3.72 10.78
N LEU A 163 8.20 3.13 10.21
CA LEU A 163 7.67 1.84 10.66
C LEU A 163 8.60 0.72 10.20
N VAL A 164 9.25 0.04 11.13
CA VAL A 164 10.24 -0.99 10.80
C VAL A 164 9.69 -2.41 10.88
N LEU A 165 8.82 -2.70 11.85
CA LEU A 165 8.23 -4.03 12.06
C LEU A 165 6.83 -3.95 12.67
N PHE A 166 6.09 -5.05 12.57
CA PHE A 166 4.89 -5.32 13.36
C PHE A 166 5.25 -6.14 14.59
N THR A 167 4.53 -5.91 15.69
CA THR A 167 4.65 -6.77 16.87
C THR A 167 4.19 -8.20 16.55
N SER A 168 4.75 -9.19 17.25
CA SER A 168 4.44 -10.61 17.01
C SER A 168 2.98 -11.00 17.28
N ASP A 169 2.27 -10.20 18.09
CA ASP A 169 0.84 -10.37 18.36
C ASP A 169 -0.05 -9.64 17.34
N GLY A 170 0.55 -8.86 16.43
CA GLY A 170 -0.16 -8.08 15.41
C GLY A 170 -1.00 -6.93 15.98
N LEU A 171 -0.75 -6.48 17.21
CA LEU A 171 -1.54 -5.42 17.87
C LEU A 171 -0.87 -4.04 17.79
N GLY A 172 0.37 -3.97 17.30
CA GLY A 172 1.13 -2.74 17.22
C GLY A 172 2.26 -2.80 16.22
N VAL A 173 3.03 -1.72 16.20
CA VAL A 173 4.15 -1.52 15.29
C VAL A 173 5.37 -1.01 16.06
N GLU A 174 6.54 -1.41 15.61
CA GLU A 174 7.81 -0.84 16.01
C GLU A 174 8.16 0.31 15.07
N LEU A 175 8.48 1.46 15.68
CA LEU A 175 8.85 2.67 15.01
C LEU A 175 10.30 3.02 15.34
N GLN A 176 11.05 3.47 14.35
CA GLN A 176 12.42 3.95 14.48
C GLN A 176 12.49 5.43 14.07
N GLY A 177 13.12 6.27 14.88
CA GLY A 177 13.33 7.68 14.56
C GLY A 177 14.20 7.83 13.30
N VAL A 178 13.78 8.71 12.39
CA VAL A 178 14.52 8.98 11.15
C VAL A 178 15.80 9.76 11.44
N ASP A 179 15.70 10.86 12.19
CA ASP A 179 16.83 11.73 12.54
C ASP A 179 17.33 11.53 13.98
N GLN A 180 16.79 10.52 14.68
CA GLN A 180 17.07 10.30 16.09
C GLN A 180 17.23 8.80 16.41
N PRO A 181 18.18 8.43 17.29
CA PRO A 181 18.46 7.04 17.62
C PRO A 181 17.47 6.51 18.68
N VAL A 182 16.17 6.64 18.41
CA VAL A 182 15.10 6.22 19.32
C VAL A 182 14.22 5.23 18.58
N SER A 183 13.92 4.09 19.22
CA SER A 183 12.87 3.18 18.78
C SER A 183 11.88 2.91 19.90
N PHE A 184 10.62 2.67 19.53
CA PHE A 184 9.58 2.28 20.48
C PHE A 184 8.45 1.56 19.76
N ILE A 185 7.63 0.87 20.54
CA ILE A 185 6.44 0.18 20.08
C ILE A 185 5.22 1.04 20.38
N VAL A 186 4.30 1.14 19.42
CA VAL A 186 2.98 1.76 19.61
C VAL A 186 1.88 0.80 19.22
N SER A 187 0.75 0.87 19.92
CA SER A 187 -0.47 0.21 19.48
C SER A 187 -1.06 0.92 18.26
N PHE A 188 -1.92 0.25 17.49
CA PHE A 188 -2.61 0.91 16.38
C PHE A 188 -3.53 2.06 16.83
N ASP A 189 -4.11 1.97 18.02
CA ASP A 189 -4.95 3.02 18.59
C ASP A 189 -4.11 4.26 18.96
N ASP A 190 -2.93 4.04 19.54
CA ASP A 190 -1.99 5.12 19.87
C ASP A 190 -1.41 5.74 18.60
N LEU A 191 -1.13 4.95 17.57
CA LEU A 191 -0.61 5.45 16.30
C LEU A 191 -1.54 6.51 15.68
N ARG A 192 -2.84 6.26 15.70
CA ARG A 192 -3.87 7.21 15.21
C ARG A 192 -3.99 8.45 16.08
N THR A 193 -3.57 8.37 17.33
CA THR A 193 -3.68 9.48 18.28
C THR A 193 -2.43 10.36 18.24
N ASP A 194 -1.24 9.75 18.25
CA ASP A 194 0.04 10.43 18.42
C ASP A 194 0.63 10.97 17.12
N PHE A 195 0.26 10.37 15.99
CA PHE A 195 0.78 10.74 14.68
C PHE A 195 -0.24 11.53 13.88
N VAL A 196 0.25 12.56 13.18
CA VAL A 196 -0.61 13.52 12.50
C VAL A 196 -0.56 13.36 10.99
N ARG A 197 0.54 12.85 10.44
CA ARG A 197 0.74 12.80 8.99
C ARG A 197 1.56 11.59 8.54
N LEU A 198 1.20 11.04 7.39
CA LEU A 198 2.06 10.15 6.60
C LEU A 198 2.89 11.04 5.65
N VAL A 199 4.20 10.86 5.66
CA VAL A 199 5.14 11.65 4.86
C VAL A 199 5.98 10.74 3.96
N GLU A 200 6.51 11.32 2.89
CA GLU A 200 7.53 10.66 2.09
C GLU A 200 8.83 10.53 2.88
N ARG A 201 9.62 9.50 2.57
CA ARG A 201 10.93 9.31 3.19
C ARG A 201 11.87 10.44 2.72
N PRO A 202 12.49 11.20 3.63
CA PRO A 202 13.47 12.23 3.27
C PRO A 202 14.79 11.64 2.74
#